data_AF-A0A7E5A1V0-F1
#
_entry.id   AF-A0A7E5A1V0-F1
#
_cell.length_a   1.000
_cell.length_b   1.000
_cell.length_c   1.000
_cell.angle_alpha   90.00
_cell.angle_beta   90.00
_cell.angle_gamma   90.00
#
_symmetry.space_group_name_H-M   'P 1'
#
loop_
_entity.id
_entity.type
_entity.pdbx_description
1 polymer ?
#
loop_
_entity_poly.entity_id
_entity_poly.type
_entity_poly.pdbx_seq_one_letter_code
_entity_poly.pdbx_strand_id
1 'polypeptide(L)'
;MAYMYKNFMRAIAKWPRDPHKGEARNLLPYLQNQVNIAFKQAPAPPPMALCERRLKALNELLENKHVTDFPNNYKTGMFGLGLKQLEETNSDAIRNTIGLGAPKEGFFKSLFGQKKAVENA
;
A
#
# COMPACT_ATOMS: atom_id res chain seq x y z
N MET A 1 20.74 -15.04 3.60
CA MET A 1 19.80 -13.92 3.37
C MET A 1 19.23 -13.85 1.95
N ALA A 2 20.00 -14.07 0.88
CA ALA A 2 19.49 -14.01 -0.50
C ALA A 2 18.28 -14.95 -0.79
N TYR A 3 18.24 -16.14 -0.18
CA TYR A 3 17.10 -17.06 -0.34
C TYR A 3 15.79 -16.48 0.24
N MET A 4 15.89 -15.72 1.33
CA MET A 4 14.75 -15.16 2.03
C MET A 4 14.15 -14.00 1.28
N TYR A 5 14.99 -13.13 0.75
CA TYR A 5 14.57 -12.12 -0.22
C TYR A 5 13.77 -12.76 -1.37
N LYS A 6 14.30 -13.83 -1.99
CA LYS A 6 13.61 -14.54 -3.08
C LYS A 6 12.25 -15.09 -2.63
N ASN A 7 12.15 -15.65 -1.43
CA ASN A 7 10.89 -16.18 -0.92
C ASN A 7 9.85 -15.09 -0.67
N PHE A 8 10.25 -13.95 -0.10
CA PHE A 8 9.36 -12.79 0.03
C PHE A 8 8.88 -12.29 -1.33
N MET A 9 9.78 -12.13 -2.31
CA MET A 9 9.40 -11.66 -3.64
C MET A 9 8.46 -12.66 -4.35
N ARG A 10 8.65 -13.97 -4.18
CA ARG A 10 7.73 -15.01 -4.70
C ARG A 10 6.35 -14.95 -4.05
N ALA A 11 6.28 -14.72 -2.74
CA ALA A 11 5.00 -14.55 -2.05
C ALA A 11 4.28 -13.29 -2.57
N ILE A 12 5.00 -12.15 -2.60
CA ILE A 12 4.44 -10.87 -3.04
C ILE A 12 3.99 -10.90 -4.50
N ALA A 13 4.67 -11.64 -5.38
CA ALA A 13 4.28 -11.76 -6.79
C ALA A 13 2.87 -12.38 -6.98
N LYS A 14 2.34 -13.09 -5.98
CA LYS A 14 0.97 -13.62 -5.99
C LYS A 14 -0.08 -12.59 -5.57
N TRP A 15 0.34 -11.43 -5.05
CA TRP A 15 -0.57 -10.42 -4.54
C TRP A 15 -1.30 -9.72 -5.69
N PRO A 16 -2.63 -9.57 -5.63
CA PRO A 16 -3.38 -8.91 -6.69
C PRO A 16 -3.02 -7.43 -6.78
N ARG A 17 -3.03 -6.93 -8.01
CA ARG A 17 -2.91 -5.51 -8.28
C ARG A 17 -4.29 -4.89 -8.38
N ASP A 18 -4.58 -3.97 -7.46
CA ASP A 18 -5.88 -3.27 -7.42
C ASP A 18 -6.02 -2.27 -8.59
N PRO A 19 -7.01 -2.44 -9.50
CA PRO A 19 -7.18 -1.56 -10.65
C PRO A 19 -7.77 -0.18 -10.28
N HIS A 20 -8.31 -0.01 -9.08
CA HIS A 20 -8.95 1.23 -8.63
C HIS A 20 -8.01 2.14 -7.82
N LYS A 21 -6.75 1.72 -7.65
CA LYS A 21 -5.70 2.46 -6.94
C LYS A 21 -4.48 2.66 -7.82
N GLY A 22 -3.97 3.88 -7.86
CA GLY A 22 -2.73 4.24 -8.51
C GLY A 22 -1.50 3.60 -7.84
N GLU A 23 -0.36 3.64 -8.53
CA GLU A 23 0.88 2.95 -8.13
C GLU A 23 1.30 3.22 -6.68
N ALA A 24 1.25 4.48 -6.25
CA ALA A 24 1.66 4.88 -4.91
C ALA A 24 0.80 4.29 -3.78
N ARG A 25 -0.44 3.89 -4.10
CA ARG A 25 -1.42 3.36 -3.14
C ARG A 25 -1.67 1.86 -3.30
N ASN A 26 -1.09 1.26 -4.33
CA ASN A 26 -1.26 -0.15 -4.60
C ASN A 26 -0.37 -0.97 -3.65
N LEU A 27 -0.94 -2.02 -3.06
CA LEU A 27 -0.25 -2.80 -2.04
C LEU A 27 0.92 -3.60 -2.62
N LEU A 28 0.78 -4.13 -3.84
CA LEU A 28 1.83 -4.91 -4.50
C LEU A 28 3.15 -4.13 -4.65
N PRO A 29 3.20 -2.97 -5.35
CA PRO A 29 4.44 -2.21 -5.49
C PRO A 29 4.96 -1.69 -4.14
N TYR A 30 4.06 -1.34 -3.21
CA TYR A 30 4.45 -0.96 -1.85
C TYR A 30 5.22 -2.09 -1.15
N LEU A 31 4.70 -3.32 -1.14
CA LEU A 31 5.35 -4.47 -0.49
C LEU A 31 6.69 -4.81 -1.15
N GLN A 32 6.76 -4.77 -2.48
CA GLN A 32 8.02 -4.98 -3.22
C GLN A 32 9.07 -3.95 -2.80
N ASN A 33 8.68 -2.69 -2.69
CA ASN A 33 9.57 -1.62 -2.24
C ASN A 33 10.03 -1.85 -0.78
N GLN A 34 9.11 -2.18 0.13
CA GLN A 34 9.46 -2.44 1.53
C GLN A 34 10.45 -3.61 1.68
N VAL A 35 10.30 -4.67 0.90
CA VAL A 35 11.25 -5.79 0.91
C VAL A 35 12.60 -5.38 0.32
N ASN A 36 12.62 -4.57 -0.76
CA ASN A 36 13.87 -4.05 -1.29
C ASN A 36 14.60 -3.16 -0.28
N ILE A 37 13.89 -2.27 0.42
CA ILE A 37 14.47 -1.44 1.48
C ILE A 37 15.08 -2.32 2.57
N ALA A 38 14.31 -3.28 3.09
CA ALA A 38 14.74 -4.13 4.20
C ALA A 38 15.95 -5.03 3.89
N PHE A 39 16.10 -5.49 2.64
CA PHE A 39 17.16 -6.44 2.28
C PHE A 39 18.33 -5.82 1.52
N LYS A 40 18.16 -4.67 0.84
CA LYS A 40 19.20 -4.06 0.01
C LYS A 40 19.71 -2.72 0.54
N GLN A 41 18.88 -1.97 1.26
CA GLN A 41 19.19 -0.59 1.69
C GLN A 41 19.39 -0.47 3.20
N ALA A 42 18.91 -1.43 3.99
CA ALA A 42 19.06 -1.43 5.43
C ALA A 42 20.54 -1.60 5.84
N PRO A 43 21.03 -0.88 6.88
CA PRO A 43 22.41 -0.99 7.36
C PRO A 43 22.79 -2.39 7.84
N ALA A 44 21.81 -3.14 8.34
CA ALA A 44 21.97 -4.52 8.77
C ALA A 44 20.78 -5.36 8.29
N PRO A 45 21.01 -6.60 7.84
CA PRO A 45 19.93 -7.48 7.43
C PRO A 45 19.09 -7.92 8.65
N PRO A 46 17.77 -8.08 8.49
CA PRO A 46 16.89 -8.51 9.58
C PRO A 46 17.25 -9.90 10.12
N PRO A 47 17.05 -10.17 11.43
CA PRO A 47 17.31 -11.49 12.01
C PRO A 47 16.56 -12.61 11.30
N MET A 48 17.17 -13.80 11.22
CA MET A 48 16.62 -14.89 10.42
C MET A 48 15.23 -15.33 10.93
N ALA A 49 15.14 -15.62 12.23
CA ALA A 49 13.87 -16.00 12.86
C ALA A 49 12.75 -14.97 12.64
N LEU A 50 13.07 -13.67 12.57
CA LEU A 50 12.08 -12.63 12.30
C LEU A 50 11.58 -12.69 10.85
N CYS A 51 12.47 -12.93 9.89
CA CYS A 51 12.10 -13.08 8.48
C CYS A 51 11.18 -14.29 8.28
N GLU A 52 11.49 -15.43 8.91
CA GLU A 52 10.67 -16.64 8.85
C GLU A 52 9.26 -16.40 9.37
N ARG A 53 9.14 -15.78 10.55
CA ARG A 53 7.84 -15.43 11.14
C ARG A 53 7.05 -14.48 10.24
N ARG A 54 7.69 -13.45 9.69
CA ARG A 54 7.04 -12.48 8.80
C ARG A 54 6.62 -13.10 7.47
N LEU A 55 7.45 -13.98 6.89
CA LEU A 55 7.13 -14.70 5.66
C LEU A 55 5.95 -15.65 5.88
N LYS A 56 5.92 -16.36 7.01
CA LYS A 56 4.79 -17.20 7.39
C LYS A 56 3.50 -16.39 7.48
N ALA A 57 3.51 -15.29 8.23
CA ALA A 57 2.35 -14.41 8.36
C ALA A 57 1.86 -13.86 6.99
N LEU A 58 2.79 -13.49 6.10
CA LEU A 58 2.45 -13.03 4.76
C LEU A 58 1.75 -14.11 3.93
N ASN A 59 2.21 -15.37 4.01
CA ASN A 59 1.56 -16.48 3.32
C ASN A 59 0.18 -16.79 3.92
N GLU A 60 0.02 -16.75 5.24
CA GLU A 60 -1.28 -16.95 5.90
C GLU A 60 -2.31 -15.89 5.48
N LEU A 61 -1.87 -14.65 5.25
CA LEU A 61 -2.71 -13.59 4.69
C LEU A 61 -3.08 -13.87 3.23
N LEU A 62 -2.11 -14.28 2.39
CA LEU A 62 -2.35 -14.62 0.98
C LEU A 62 -3.36 -15.77 0.83
N GLU A 63 -3.25 -16.77 1.68
CA GLU A 63 -4.07 -17.97 1.66
C GLU A 63 -5.45 -17.74 2.30
N ASN A 64 -5.73 -16.52 2.80
CA ASN A 64 -6.92 -16.19 3.58
C ASN A 64 -7.16 -17.21 4.70
N LYS A 65 -6.09 -17.63 5.38
CA LYS A 65 -6.14 -18.72 6.35
C LYS A 65 -7.18 -18.49 7.44
N HIS A 66 -7.33 -17.25 7.90
CA HIS A 66 -8.31 -16.89 8.94
C HIS A 66 -9.77 -17.15 8.49
N VAL A 67 -10.09 -16.94 7.21
CA VAL A 67 -11.45 -17.24 6.69
C VAL A 67 -11.69 -18.74 6.69
N THR A 68 -10.64 -19.53 6.45
CA THR A 68 -10.70 -21.00 6.49
C THR A 68 -10.84 -21.52 7.92
N ASP A 69 -10.04 -20.98 8.85
CA ASP A 69 -10.02 -21.42 10.25
C ASP A 69 -11.27 -20.94 11.01
N PHE A 70 -11.85 -19.79 10.63
CA PHE A 70 -13.00 -19.17 11.27
C PHE A 70 -14.05 -18.73 10.23
N PRO A 71 -14.77 -19.69 9.62
CA PRO A 71 -15.77 -19.39 8.62
C PRO A 71 -16.88 -18.54 9.21
N ASN A 72 -17.29 -17.51 8.49
CA ASN A 72 -18.38 -16.62 8.88
C ASN A 72 -19.22 -16.24 7.66
N ASN A 73 -20.47 -15.84 7.92
CA ASN A 73 -21.44 -15.45 6.89
C ASN A 73 -21.59 -13.93 6.78
N TYR A 74 -20.61 -13.15 7.28
CA TYR A 74 -20.68 -11.70 7.22
C TYR A 74 -20.54 -11.23 5.77
N LYS A 75 -21.54 -10.49 5.30
CA LYS A 75 -21.54 -9.87 3.95
C LYS A 75 -20.97 -8.46 3.95
N THR A 76 -20.74 -7.91 5.13
CA THR A 76 -20.33 -6.52 5.36
C THR A 76 -19.28 -6.46 6.47
N GLY A 77 -18.40 -5.46 6.39
CA GLY A 77 -17.42 -5.19 7.45
C GLY A 77 -18.04 -4.48 8.66
N MET A 78 -17.19 -4.12 9.62
CA MET A 78 -17.54 -3.34 10.83
C MET A 78 -18.38 -2.08 10.55
N PHE A 79 -18.15 -1.44 9.41
CA PHE A 79 -18.85 -0.20 9.01
C PHE A 79 -20.13 -0.46 8.19
N GLY A 80 -20.60 -1.71 8.12
CA GLY A 80 -21.78 -2.08 7.33
C GLY A 80 -21.57 -2.03 5.82
N LEU A 81 -20.35 -1.73 5.35
CA LEU A 81 -20.02 -1.67 3.93
C LEU A 81 -19.73 -3.06 3.38
N GLY A 82 -20.32 -3.38 2.23
CA GLY A 82 -19.96 -4.56 1.43
C GLY A 82 -18.63 -4.38 0.69
N LEU A 83 -18.09 -5.46 0.13
CA LEU A 83 -16.78 -5.44 -0.56
C LEU A 83 -16.73 -4.39 -1.69
N LYS A 84 -17.75 -4.34 -2.54
CA LYS A 84 -17.83 -3.36 -3.64
C LYS A 84 -17.85 -1.92 -3.14
N GLN A 85 -18.60 -1.65 -2.08
CA GLN A 85 -18.66 -0.31 -1.48
C GLN A 85 -17.32 0.07 -0.84
N LEU A 86 -16.61 -0.89 -0.24
CA LEU A 86 -15.26 -0.68 0.29
C LEU A 86 -14.25 -0.39 -0.84
N GLU A 87 -14.31 -1.10 -1.95
CA GLU A 87 -13.49 -0.86 -3.14
C GLU A 87 -13.75 0.53 -3.72
N GLU A 88 -15.01 0.90 -3.92
CA GLU A 88 -15.41 2.22 -4.42
C GLU A 88 -14.95 3.33 -3.48
N THR A 89 -15.24 3.22 -2.18
CA THR A 89 -14.87 4.24 -1.17
C THR A 89 -13.35 4.42 -1.07
N ASN A 90 -12.59 3.33 -1.26
CA ASN A 90 -11.14 3.35 -1.16
C ASN A 90 -10.43 3.63 -2.51
N SER A 91 -11.19 3.74 -3.61
CA SER A 91 -10.67 4.09 -4.92
C SER A 91 -10.01 5.47 -4.93
N ASP A 92 -9.09 5.69 -5.87
CA ASP A 92 -8.50 7.01 -6.08
C ASP A 92 -9.57 8.03 -6.50
N ALA A 93 -10.55 7.62 -7.30
CA ALA A 93 -11.62 8.49 -7.77
C ALA A 93 -12.41 9.09 -6.59
N ILE A 94 -12.95 8.26 -5.70
CA ILE A 94 -13.70 8.75 -4.54
C ILE A 94 -12.80 9.51 -3.57
N ARG A 95 -11.57 9.06 -3.34
CA ARG A 95 -10.67 9.79 -2.46
C ARG A 95 -10.32 11.17 -2.97
N ASN A 96 -10.19 11.34 -4.29
CA ASN A 96 -10.01 12.65 -4.89
C ASN A 96 -11.24 13.55 -4.68
N THR A 97 -12.47 13.02 -4.77
CA THR A 97 -13.69 13.82 -4.56
C THR A 97 -13.84 14.32 -3.12
N ILE A 98 -13.38 13.54 -2.14
CA ILE A 98 -13.43 13.91 -0.71
C ILE A 98 -12.15 14.62 -0.22
N GLY A 99 -11.26 15.06 -1.11
CA GLY A 99 -10.06 15.82 -0.76
C GLY A 99 -8.90 15.00 -0.16
N LEU A 100 -8.96 13.67 -0.23
CA LEU A 100 -7.90 12.74 0.20
C LEU A 100 -7.00 12.27 -0.96
N GLY A 101 -7.09 12.97 -2.09
CA GLY A 101 -6.24 12.77 -3.26
C GLY A 101 -4.81 13.23 -3.05
N ALA A 102 -3.91 12.83 -3.97
CA ALA A 102 -2.56 13.38 -3.98
C ALA A 102 -2.63 14.91 -4.17
N PRO A 103 -1.83 15.69 -3.40
CA PRO A 103 -1.80 17.13 -3.57
C PRO A 103 -1.42 17.48 -5.01
N LYS A 104 -2.29 18.22 -5.71
CA LYS A 104 -1.96 18.74 -7.04
C LYS A 104 -0.77 19.68 -6.88
N GLU A 105 0.34 19.40 -7.57
CA GLU A 105 1.59 20.19 -7.51
C GLU A 105 1.38 21.69 -7.74
N GLY A 106 0.29 22.07 -8.44
CA GLY A 106 -0.08 23.47 -8.68
C GLY A 106 -0.81 24.17 -7.53
N PHE A 107 -1.39 23.46 -6.56
CA PHE A 107 -2.23 24.07 -5.52
C PHE A 107 -1.39 24.90 -4.53
N PHE A 108 -0.20 24.40 -4.16
CA PHE A 108 0.75 25.15 -3.34
C PHE A 108 1.49 26.25 -4.10
N LYS A 109 1.79 26.06 -5.40
CA LYS A 109 2.33 27.13 -6.25
C LYS A 109 1.34 28.29 -6.43
N SER A 110 0.05 28.03 -6.51
CA SER A 110 -0.98 29.08 -6.61
C SER A 110 -1.16 29.87 -5.31
N LEU A 111 -0.98 29.23 -4.14
CA LEU A 111 -1.14 29.88 -2.84
C LEU A 111 0.11 30.64 -2.37
N PHE A 112 1.31 30.20 -2.77
CA PHE A 112 2.59 30.78 -2.31
C PHE A 112 3.40 31.45 -3.43
N GLY A 113 2.91 31.47 -4.67
CA GLY A 113 3.67 31.91 -5.85
C GLY A 113 3.46 33.37 -6.30
N GLN A 114 2.63 34.17 -5.63
CA GLN A 114 2.48 35.60 -5.95
C GLN A 114 3.05 36.48 -4.85
N LYS A 115 4.35 36.79 -4.94
CA LYS A 115 4.96 38.06 -4.53
C LYS A 115 6.43 38.10 -4.97
N LYS A 116 6.67 38.43 -6.24
CA LYS A 116 7.85 39.20 -6.72
C LYS A 116 7.58 39.70 -8.14
N ALA A 117 6.97 40.87 -8.24
CA ALA A 117 6.98 41.68 -9.45
C ALA A 117 6.69 43.16 -9.11
N VAL A 118 7.50 43.77 -8.23
CA VAL A 118 7.74 45.22 -8.24
C VAL A 118 9.13 45.47 -7.62
N GLU A 119 10.12 45.79 -8.47
CA GLU A 119 11.41 46.46 -8.23
C GLU A 119 12.23 46.21 -9.52
N ASN A 120 12.65 47.17 -10.33
CA ASN A 120 13.10 48.53 -10.07
C ASN A 120 12.88 49.45 -11.28
N ALA A 121 12.76 50.75 -10.95
CA ALA A 121 13.15 51.97 -11.65
C ALA A 121 13.44 51.93 -13.16
#